data_AF-A0AAE9ITN8-F1
#
_entry.id   AF-A0AAE9ITN8-F1
#
_cell.length_a   1.000
_cell.length_b   1.000
_cell.length_c   1.000
_cell.angle_alpha   90.00
_cell.angle_beta   90.00
_cell.angle_gamma   90.00
#
_symmetry.space_group_name_H-M   'P 1'
#
loop_
_entity.id
_entity.type
_entity.pdbx_description
1 polymer ?
#
loop_
_entity_poly.entity_id
_entity_poly.type
_entity_poly.pdbx_seq_one_letter_code
_entity_poly.pdbx_strand_id
1 'polypeptide(L)'
;MDPNSPMFQNTPQQPMSLQRSVDDRIDRESVQRTAKKEKDDEKKKQEDEKILQLEKKLEEFQENARFIGDLASNFQTKYQDALNGRIYTLIRGLQDLDRMKGTFSDKNVPLDILPYLDDGKNPLLYSKHCMEKTLEKNKAVNGKIEMYKKFRAHLIKEFSEEMPDFVIEYRKERGQ
;
A
#
# COMPACT_ATOMS: atom_id res chain seq x y z
N MET A 1 0.13 34.64 -72.26
CA MET A 1 0.82 33.61 -71.45
C MET A 1 1.55 34.36 -70.36
N ASP A 2 0.85 34.64 -69.26
CA ASP A 2 1.41 35.30 -68.08
C ASP A 2 1.65 34.24 -66.99
N PRO A 3 2.86 34.14 -66.41
CA PRO A 3 3.22 33.10 -65.44
C PRO A 3 2.88 33.47 -63.99
N ASN A 4 1.87 34.32 -63.74
CA ASN A 4 1.53 34.74 -62.38
C ASN A 4 0.08 34.37 -62.02
N SER A 5 -0.10 33.10 -61.66
CA SER A 5 -1.30 32.61 -60.98
C SER A 5 -0.86 31.76 -59.79
N PRO A 6 -1.03 32.21 -58.53
CA PRO A 6 -0.61 31.47 -57.37
C PRO A 6 -1.67 30.43 -57.00
N MET A 7 -1.55 29.24 -57.61
CA MET A 7 -2.08 28.01 -57.03
C MET A 7 -1.05 27.46 -56.05
N PHE A 8 -1.49 27.20 -54.81
CA PHE A 8 -0.75 26.68 -53.65
C PHE A 8 0.13 27.67 -52.89
N GLN A 9 -0.40 28.19 -51.77
CA GLN A 9 0.20 28.10 -50.43
C GLN A 9 -0.66 28.88 -49.44
N ASN A 10 -1.57 28.17 -48.76
CA ASN A 10 -2.17 28.65 -47.52
C ASN A 10 -2.51 27.44 -46.65
N THR A 11 -1.48 26.80 -46.09
CA THR A 11 -1.64 26.01 -44.88
C THR A 11 -1.73 26.99 -43.70
N PRO A 12 -2.77 26.92 -42.84
CA PRO A 12 -2.84 27.78 -41.67
C PRO A 12 -1.66 27.45 -40.74
N GLN A 13 -0.72 28.38 -40.61
CA GLN A 13 0.30 28.34 -39.56
C GLN A 13 -0.41 28.47 -38.22
N GLN A 14 -0.58 27.35 -37.52
CA GLN A 14 -0.89 27.36 -36.10
C GLN A 14 0.20 28.17 -35.37
N PRO A 15 -0.15 29.01 -34.38
CA PRO A 15 0.83 29.86 -33.72
C PRO A 15 1.88 29.01 -33.01
N MET A 16 3.10 28.99 -33.55
CA MET A 16 4.28 28.28 -33.01
C MET A 16 4.54 28.57 -31.52
N SER A 17 4.09 29.73 -31.02
CA SER A 17 4.19 30.11 -29.61
C SER A 17 3.31 29.27 -28.68
N LEU A 18 2.13 28.85 -29.15
CA LEU A 18 1.20 28.03 -28.36
C LEU A 18 1.70 26.58 -28.29
N GLN A 19 2.22 26.03 -29.40
CA GLN A 19 2.82 24.69 -29.44
C GLN A 19 4.03 24.58 -28.50
N ARG A 20 4.96 25.55 -28.56
CA ARG A 20 6.16 25.59 -27.73
C ARG A 20 5.84 25.66 -26.23
N SER A 21 4.77 26.37 -25.87
CA SER A 21 4.30 26.47 -24.48
C SER A 21 3.68 25.19 -23.94
N VAL A 22 3.16 24.32 -24.82
CA VAL A 22 2.59 23.02 -24.47
C VAL A 22 3.72 21.99 -24.32
N ASP A 23 4.70 22.01 -25.23
CA ASP A 23 5.90 21.15 -25.14
C ASP A 23 6.72 21.44 -23.88
N ASP A 24 6.96 22.72 -23.55
CA ASP A 24 7.64 23.13 -22.30
C ASP A 24 6.90 22.67 -21.03
N ARG A 25 5.56 22.55 -21.08
CA ARG A 25 4.75 22.05 -19.95
C ARG A 25 4.85 20.53 -19.82
N ILE A 26 4.85 19.81 -20.94
CA ILE A 26 5.01 18.35 -20.97
C ILE A 26 6.39 17.95 -20.46
N ASP A 27 7.44 18.67 -20.87
CA ASP A 27 8.80 18.44 -20.39
C ASP A 27 8.92 18.69 -18.88
N ARG A 28 8.33 19.78 -18.36
CA ARG A 28 8.31 20.05 -16.91
C ARG A 28 7.54 18.98 -16.12
N GLU A 29 6.40 18.52 -16.60
CA GLU A 29 5.66 17.44 -15.94
C GLU A 29 6.43 16.12 -15.96
N SER A 30 7.11 15.80 -17.06
CA SER A 30 7.91 14.58 -17.18
C SER A 30 9.10 14.59 -16.20
N VAL A 31 9.80 15.72 -16.09
CA VAL A 31 10.91 15.94 -15.15
C VAL A 31 10.43 15.89 -13.68
N GLN A 32 9.26 16.44 -13.38
CA GLN A 32 8.68 16.33 -12.03
C GLN A 32 8.27 14.89 -11.68
N ARG A 33 7.77 14.12 -12.66
CA ARG A 33 7.40 12.71 -12.45
C ARG A 33 8.62 11.82 -12.22
N THR A 34 9.71 12.02 -12.97
CA THR A 34 10.98 11.30 -12.73
C THR A 34 11.61 11.68 -11.40
N ALA A 35 11.71 12.98 -11.07
CA ALA A 35 12.25 13.42 -9.79
C ALA A 35 11.43 12.90 -8.59
N LYS A 36 10.10 12.83 -8.73
CA LYS A 36 9.22 12.23 -7.69
C LYS A 36 9.48 10.74 -7.55
N LYS A 37 9.59 10.01 -8.66
CA LYS A 37 9.86 8.57 -8.67
C LYS A 37 11.21 8.25 -8.05
N GLU A 38 12.26 8.99 -8.41
CA GLU A 38 13.61 8.83 -7.83
C GLU A 38 13.59 9.02 -6.31
N LYS A 39 12.88 10.05 -5.84
CA LYS A 39 12.73 10.33 -4.41
C LYS A 39 11.95 9.24 -3.67
N ASP A 40 10.94 8.65 -4.30
CA ASP A 40 10.17 7.54 -3.72
C ASP A 40 11.00 6.23 -3.70
N ASP A 41 11.78 5.97 -4.76
CA ASP A 41 12.69 4.82 -4.84
C ASP A 41 13.81 4.91 -3.79
N GLU A 42 14.37 6.10 -3.57
CA GLU A 42 15.42 6.34 -2.58
C GLU A 42 14.90 6.17 -1.14
N LYS A 43 13.68 6.64 -0.86
CA LYS A 43 13.00 6.37 0.41
C LYS A 43 12.78 4.88 0.63
N LYS A 44 12.30 4.17 -0.39
CA LYS A 44 12.07 2.73 -0.29
C LYS A 44 13.36 1.97 0.01
N LYS A 45 14.45 2.32 -0.68
CA LYS A 45 15.76 1.73 -0.42
C LYS A 45 16.23 1.97 1.03
N GLN A 46 16.02 3.17 1.55
CA GLN A 46 16.35 3.48 2.94
C GLN A 46 15.49 2.68 3.94
N GLU A 47 14.22 2.41 3.64
CA GLU A 47 13.37 1.52 4.44
C GLU A 47 13.85 0.06 4.41
N ASP A 48 14.16 -0.44 3.22
CA ASP A 48 14.67 -1.81 3.04
C ASP A 48 16.00 -2.01 3.78
N GLU A 49 16.90 -1.01 3.76
CA GLU A 49 18.15 -1.03 4.51
C GLU A 49 17.92 -1.09 6.04
N LYS A 50 16.93 -0.37 6.57
CA LYS A 50 16.58 -0.43 8.00
C LYS A 50 16.06 -1.81 8.39
N ILE A 51 15.20 -2.40 7.57
CA ILE A 51 14.65 -3.75 7.80
C ILE A 51 15.79 -4.76 7.77
N LEU A 52 16.67 -4.71 6.78
CA LEU A 52 17.81 -5.61 6.65
C LEU A 52 18.75 -5.54 7.87
N GLN A 53 18.97 -4.33 8.41
CA GLN A 53 19.76 -4.17 9.63
C GLN A 53 19.09 -4.83 10.85
N LEU A 54 17.76 -4.71 10.97
CA LEU A 54 17.00 -5.38 12.03
C LEU A 54 17.06 -6.90 11.89
N GLU A 55 16.85 -7.42 10.68
CA GLU A 55 16.93 -8.86 10.38
C GLU A 55 18.29 -9.42 10.77
N LYS A 56 19.37 -8.78 10.31
CA LYS A 56 20.74 -9.20 10.67
C LYS A 56 20.96 -9.22 12.19
N LYS A 57 20.43 -8.23 12.92
CA LYS A 57 20.54 -8.19 14.38
C LYS A 57 19.73 -9.29 15.06
N LEU A 58 18.56 -9.62 14.54
CA LEU A 58 17.76 -10.75 15.02
C LEU A 58 18.44 -12.09 14.74
N GLU A 59 19.06 -12.27 13.58
CA GLU A 59 19.84 -13.47 13.25
C GLU A 59 21.04 -13.64 14.19
N GLU A 60 21.84 -12.59 14.39
CA GLU A 60 22.96 -12.60 15.35
C GLU A 60 22.49 -12.95 16.77
N PHE A 61 21.34 -12.42 17.18
CA PHE A 61 20.74 -12.68 18.49
C PHE A 61 20.27 -14.13 18.64
N GLN A 62 19.52 -14.65 17.66
CA GLN A 62 19.02 -16.03 17.64
C GLN A 62 20.17 -17.04 17.64
N GLU A 63 21.21 -16.79 16.83
CA GLU A 63 22.38 -17.67 16.79
C GLU A 63 23.15 -17.64 18.11
N ASN A 64 23.28 -16.47 18.76
CA ASN A 64 23.88 -16.40 20.09
C ASN A 64 23.07 -17.20 21.13
N ALA A 65 21.74 -17.16 21.08
CA ALA A 65 20.88 -17.96 21.95
C ALA A 65 21.03 -19.46 21.68
N ARG A 66 21.15 -19.87 20.42
CA ARG A 66 21.45 -21.26 20.03
C ARG A 66 22.78 -21.73 20.62
N PHE A 67 23.85 -20.95 20.49
CA PHE A 67 25.15 -21.27 21.08
C PHE A 67 25.09 -21.43 22.60
N ILE A 68 24.32 -20.60 23.30
CA ILE A 68 24.10 -20.76 24.74
C ILE A 68 23.41 -22.09 25.03
N GLY A 69 22.38 -22.45 24.26
CA GLY A 69 21.69 -23.74 24.36
C GLY A 69 22.63 -24.93 24.17
N ASP A 70 23.51 -24.88 23.16
CA ASP A 70 24.50 -25.93 22.89
C ASP A 70 25.53 -26.06 24.03
N LEU A 71 26.06 -24.92 24.51
CA LEU A 71 27.02 -24.89 25.63
C LEU A 71 26.38 -25.38 26.94
N ALA A 72 25.14 -24.99 27.21
CA ALA A 72 24.43 -25.37 28.43
C ALA A 72 24.06 -26.86 28.43
N SER A 73 23.73 -27.43 27.26
CA SER A 73 23.36 -28.84 27.13
C SER A 73 24.51 -29.79 27.47
N ASN A 74 25.76 -29.40 27.19
CA ASN A 74 26.96 -30.19 27.46
C ASN A 74 28.01 -29.40 28.28
N PHE A 75 27.57 -28.80 29.38
CA PHE A 75 28.41 -27.88 30.14
C PHE A 75 29.64 -28.55 30.77
N GLN A 76 30.79 -27.87 30.69
CA GLN A 76 32.02 -28.20 31.41
C GLN A 76 32.59 -26.93 32.03
N THR A 77 33.22 -27.03 33.22
CA THR A 77 33.74 -25.87 33.97
C THR A 77 34.65 -24.96 33.15
N LYS A 78 35.45 -25.54 32.23
CA LYS A 78 36.34 -24.80 31.32
C LYS A 78 35.61 -23.85 30.35
N TYR A 79 34.30 -24.02 30.16
CA TYR A 79 33.47 -23.19 29.30
C TYR A 79 32.73 -22.07 30.04
N GLN A 80 32.91 -21.92 31.36
CA GLN A 80 32.21 -20.91 32.16
C GLN A 80 32.40 -19.48 31.62
N ASP A 81 33.63 -19.10 31.29
CA ASP A 81 33.92 -17.75 30.78
C ASP A 81 33.30 -17.52 29.40
N ALA A 82 33.31 -18.53 28.54
CA ALA A 82 32.66 -18.48 27.24
C ALA A 82 31.14 -18.33 27.37
N LEU A 83 30.51 -19.06 28.29
CA LEU A 83 29.08 -18.97 28.58
C LEU A 83 28.72 -17.57 29.12
N ASN A 84 29.49 -17.05 30.08
CA ASN A 84 29.29 -15.70 30.62
C ASN A 84 29.40 -14.64 29.51
N GLY A 85 30.42 -14.75 28.64
CA GLY A 85 30.57 -13.89 27.48
C GLY A 85 29.33 -13.88 26.58
N ARG A 86 28.79 -15.07 26.28
CA ARG A 86 27.58 -15.21 25.46
C ARG A 86 26.33 -14.64 26.13
N ILE A 87 26.18 -14.78 27.45
CA ILE A 87 25.09 -14.15 28.22
C ILE A 87 25.18 -12.62 28.13
N TYR A 88 26.38 -12.03 28.27
CA TYR A 88 26.55 -10.59 28.09
C TYR A 88 26.20 -10.15 26.67
N THR A 89 26.60 -10.92 25.64
CA THR A 89 26.18 -10.66 24.26
C THR A 89 24.68 -10.73 24.09
N LEU A 90 23.99 -11.67 24.75
CA LEU A 90 22.54 -11.81 24.70
C LEU A 90 21.84 -10.58 25.30
N ILE A 91 22.29 -10.14 26.49
CA ILE A 91 21.76 -8.94 27.16
C ILE A 91 21.96 -7.71 26.28
N ARG A 92 23.15 -7.54 25.71
CA ARG A 92 23.45 -6.44 24.79
C ARG A 92 22.55 -6.49 23.55
N GLY A 93 22.33 -7.68 22.98
CA GLY A 93 21.43 -7.89 21.86
C GLY A 93 20.00 -7.43 22.16
N LEU A 94 19.46 -7.75 23.34
CA LEU A 94 18.14 -7.26 23.76
C LEU A 94 18.10 -5.72 23.89
N GLN A 95 19.14 -5.11 24.45
CA GLN A 95 19.24 -3.65 24.57
C GLN A 95 19.33 -2.97 23.20
N ASP A 96 20.08 -3.55 22.27
CA ASP A 96 20.20 -3.02 20.91
C ASP A 96 18.85 -3.14 20.16
N LEU A 97 18.14 -4.27 20.29
CA LEU A 97 16.81 -4.46 19.71
C LEU A 97 15.77 -3.47 20.27
N ASP A 98 15.78 -3.23 21.58
CA ASP A 98 14.88 -2.25 22.22
C ASP A 98 15.14 -0.82 21.71
N ARG A 99 16.41 -0.46 21.48
CA ARG A 99 16.78 0.83 20.87
C ARG A 99 16.33 0.92 19.41
N MET A 100 16.47 -0.16 18.64
CA MET A 100 16.08 -0.20 17.23
C MET A 100 14.56 -0.11 17.03
N LYS A 101 13.75 -0.51 18.03
CA LYS A 101 12.29 -0.40 17.98
C LYS A 101 11.80 0.99 17.55
N GLY A 102 12.46 2.05 18.03
CA GLY A 102 12.08 3.43 17.71
C GLY A 102 12.14 3.78 16.21
N THR A 103 13.01 3.10 15.46
CA THR A 103 13.19 3.28 14.01
C THR A 103 11.98 2.83 13.19
N PHE A 104 11.09 2.01 13.77
CA PHE A 104 9.91 1.44 13.11
C PHE A 104 8.59 1.95 13.68
N SER A 105 8.61 3.11 14.35
CA SER A 105 7.42 3.73 14.95
C SER A 105 6.33 4.11 13.93
N ASP A 106 6.67 4.21 12.64
CA ASP A 106 5.75 4.42 11.53
C ASP A 106 5.03 3.14 11.07
N LYS A 107 5.50 1.96 11.51
CA LYS A 107 4.94 0.66 11.11
C LYS A 107 3.96 0.15 12.17
N ASN A 108 2.73 -0.13 11.76
CA ASN A 108 1.72 -0.76 12.59
C ASN A 108 1.51 -2.21 12.14
N VAL A 109 1.74 -3.15 13.04
CA VAL A 109 1.50 -4.58 12.81
C VAL A 109 0.13 -4.95 13.38
N PRO A 110 -0.82 -5.43 12.57
CA PRO A 110 -2.13 -5.86 13.07
C PRO A 110 -2.00 -7.03 14.04
N LEU A 111 -2.65 -6.95 15.21
CA LEU A 111 -2.65 -8.04 16.19
C LEU A 111 -3.31 -9.32 15.67
N ASP A 112 -4.21 -9.20 14.70
CA ASP A 112 -4.88 -10.33 14.03
C ASP A 112 -3.90 -11.26 13.29
N ILE A 113 -2.63 -10.85 13.10
CA ILE A 113 -1.59 -11.71 12.53
C ILE A 113 -1.00 -12.68 13.56
N LEU A 114 -1.09 -12.38 14.87
CA LEU A 114 -0.47 -13.17 15.93
C LEU A 114 -0.91 -14.64 15.93
N PRO A 115 -2.21 -14.98 15.74
CA PRO A 115 -2.63 -16.37 15.65
C PRO A 115 -1.97 -17.14 14.50
N TYR A 116 -1.59 -16.46 13.40
CA TYR A 116 -0.86 -17.10 12.31
C TYR A 116 0.58 -17.39 12.72
N LEU A 117 1.22 -16.49 13.48
CA LEU A 117 2.59 -16.67 13.95
C LEU A 117 2.68 -17.76 15.04
N ASP A 118 1.78 -17.73 16.02
CA ASP A 118 1.77 -18.68 17.15
C ASP A 118 1.51 -20.12 16.67
N ASP A 119 0.68 -20.28 15.62
CA ASP A 119 0.43 -21.57 14.97
C ASP A 119 1.54 -21.99 13.99
N GLY A 120 2.58 -21.17 13.80
CA GLY A 120 3.65 -21.42 12.83
C GLY A 120 3.21 -21.36 11.36
N LYS A 121 2.09 -20.70 11.08
CA LYS A 121 1.54 -20.50 9.71
C LYS A 121 2.26 -19.35 9.02
N ASN A 122 2.25 -19.38 7.69
CA ASN A 122 2.77 -18.28 6.88
C ASN A 122 1.94 -16.99 7.10
N PRO A 123 2.55 -15.87 7.56
CA PRO A 123 1.85 -14.60 7.77
C PRO A 123 1.19 -14.02 6.51
N LEU A 124 1.65 -14.38 5.30
CA LEU A 124 1.01 -13.97 4.04
C LEU A 124 -0.42 -14.51 3.90
N LEU A 125 -0.78 -15.58 4.62
CA LEU A 125 -2.15 -16.09 4.65
C LEU A 125 -3.12 -15.10 5.30
N TYR A 126 -2.66 -14.30 6.28
CA TYR A 126 -3.46 -13.22 6.85
C TYR A 126 -3.80 -12.17 5.78
N SER A 127 -2.80 -11.71 5.04
CA SER A 127 -2.98 -10.74 3.95
C SER A 127 -3.95 -11.26 2.90
N LYS A 128 -3.79 -12.53 2.49
CA LYS A 128 -4.71 -13.20 1.56
C LYS A 128 -6.15 -13.21 2.09
N HIS A 129 -6.34 -13.67 3.33
CA HIS A 129 -7.66 -13.74 3.96
C HIS A 129 -8.32 -12.36 4.07
N CYS A 130 -7.56 -11.31 4.42
CA CYS A 130 -8.05 -9.95 4.44
C CYS A 130 -8.54 -9.47 3.06
N MET A 131 -7.79 -9.78 2.00
CA MET A 131 -8.21 -9.45 0.63
C MET A 131 -9.47 -10.21 0.23
N GLU A 132 -9.53 -11.51 0.50
CA GLU A 132 -10.68 -12.35 0.17
C GLU A 132 -11.95 -11.91 0.91
N LYS A 133 -11.85 -11.66 2.22
CA LYS A 133 -12.94 -11.16 3.05
C LYS A 133 -13.41 -9.77 2.59
N THR A 134 -12.48 -8.91 2.17
CA THR A 134 -12.82 -7.59 1.62
C THR A 134 -13.57 -7.72 0.31
N LEU A 135 -13.11 -8.61 -0.58
CA LEU A 135 -13.76 -8.88 -1.85
C LEU A 135 -15.18 -9.44 -1.66
N GLU A 136 -15.35 -10.40 -0.75
CA GLU A 136 -16.64 -10.98 -0.40
C GLU A 136 -17.60 -9.92 0.15
N LYS A 137 -17.15 -9.12 1.12
CA LYS A 137 -17.95 -8.02 1.67
C LYS A 137 -18.32 -6.99 0.61
N ASN A 138 -17.40 -6.65 -0.30
CA ASN A 138 -17.66 -5.71 -1.38
C ASN A 138 -18.77 -6.25 -2.31
N LYS A 139 -18.65 -7.51 -2.75
CA LYS A 139 -19.69 -8.18 -3.56
C LYS A 139 -21.04 -8.21 -2.84
N ALA A 140 -21.05 -8.57 -1.56
CA ALA A 140 -22.28 -8.63 -0.76
C ALA A 140 -22.95 -7.25 -0.63
N VAL A 141 -22.18 -6.21 -0.34
CA VAL A 141 -22.68 -4.83 -0.25
C VAL A 141 -23.18 -4.34 -1.60
N ASN A 142 -22.47 -4.61 -2.69
CA ASN A 142 -22.90 -4.27 -4.03
C ASN A 142 -24.22 -4.98 -4.40
N GLY A 143 -24.36 -6.26 -4.04
CA GLY A 143 -25.62 -6.99 -4.21
C GLY A 143 -26.78 -6.37 -3.43
N LYS A 144 -26.54 -5.91 -2.18
CA LYS A 144 -27.54 -5.17 -1.41
C LYS A 144 -27.92 -3.85 -2.08
N ILE A 145 -26.95 -3.09 -2.58
CA ILE A 145 -27.20 -1.84 -3.31
C ILE A 145 -28.09 -2.09 -4.53
N GLU A 146 -27.79 -3.10 -5.34
CA GLU A 146 -28.61 -3.46 -6.50
C GLU A 146 -30.01 -3.90 -6.11
N MET A 147 -30.16 -4.65 -5.02
CA MET A 147 -31.48 -5.02 -4.49
C MET A 147 -32.29 -3.79 -4.07
N TYR A 148 -31.68 -2.85 -3.34
CA TYR A 148 -32.35 -1.61 -2.93
C TYR A 148 -32.72 -0.72 -4.12
N LYS A 149 -31.86 -0.65 -5.16
CA LYS A 149 -32.19 0.06 -6.41
C LYS A 149 -33.40 -0.54 -7.10
N LYS A 150 -33.44 -1.86 -7.24
CA LYS A 150 -34.58 -2.57 -7.85
C LYS A 150 -35.85 -2.39 -7.03
N PHE A 151 -35.77 -2.56 -5.72
CA PHE A 151 -36.90 -2.37 -4.81
C PHE A 151 -37.47 -0.95 -4.91
N ARG A 152 -36.59 0.07 -4.90
CA ARG A 152 -36.99 1.46 -5.12
C ARG A 152 -37.70 1.65 -6.46
N ALA A 153 -37.18 1.07 -7.54
CA ALA A 153 -37.80 1.19 -8.87
C ALA A 153 -39.20 0.57 -8.89
N HIS A 154 -39.40 -0.58 -8.24
CA HIS A 154 -40.72 -1.22 -8.12
C HIS A 154 -41.68 -0.38 -7.28
N LEU A 155 -41.26 0.11 -6.11
CA LEU A 155 -42.09 0.99 -5.28
C LEU A 155 -42.55 2.23 -6.03
N ILE A 156 -41.64 2.89 -6.77
CA ILE A 156 -41.98 4.08 -7.56
C ILE A 156 -42.95 3.75 -8.68
N LYS A 157 -42.85 2.55 -9.28
CA LYS A 157 -43.78 2.10 -10.32
C LYS A 157 -45.18 1.89 -9.74
N GLU A 158 -45.32 1.08 -8.69
CA GLU A 158 -46.61 0.80 -8.05
C GLU A 158 -47.27 2.09 -7.53
N PHE A 159 -46.51 2.98 -6.90
CA PHE A 159 -47.04 4.27 -6.44
C PHE A 159 -47.38 5.22 -7.58
N SER A 160 -46.75 5.13 -8.74
CA SER A 160 -47.13 5.96 -9.88
C SER A 160 -48.48 5.54 -10.47
N GLU A 161 -48.87 4.29 -10.29
CA GLU A 161 -50.17 3.76 -10.72
C GLU A 161 -51.28 4.12 -9.70
N GLU A 162 -51.01 3.99 -8.40
CA GLU A 162 -52.01 4.23 -7.34
C GLU A 162 -52.12 5.72 -6.91
N MET A 163 -51.01 6.46 -6.93
CA MET A 163 -50.87 7.79 -6.32
C MET A 163 -49.90 8.71 -7.10
N PRO A 164 -50.24 9.13 -8.33
CA PRO A 164 -49.33 9.83 -9.23
C PRO A 164 -48.84 11.19 -8.71
N ASP A 165 -49.70 11.98 -8.07
CA ASP A 165 -49.36 13.33 -7.60
C ASP A 165 -48.23 13.32 -6.55
N PHE A 166 -48.29 12.37 -5.61
CA PHE A 166 -47.26 12.21 -4.58
C PHE A 166 -45.91 11.76 -5.16
N VAL A 167 -45.91 10.94 -6.23
CA VAL A 167 -44.67 10.51 -6.89
C VAL A 167 -44.02 11.66 -7.64
N ILE A 168 -44.80 12.56 -8.25
CA ILE A 168 -44.29 13.75 -8.92
C ILE A 168 -43.61 14.68 -7.90
N GLU A 169 -44.25 14.91 -6.75
CA GLU A 169 -43.67 15.70 -5.66
C GLU A 169 -42.38 15.07 -5.12
N TYR A 170 -42.37 13.75 -4.86
CA TYR A 170 -41.18 13.02 -4.43
C TYR A 170 -40.01 13.13 -5.42
N ARG A 171 -40.27 13.03 -6.73
CA ARG A 171 -39.22 13.17 -7.77
C ARG A 171 -38.65 14.59 -7.77
N LYS A 172 -39.51 15.59 -7.66
CA LYS A 172 -39.12 17.01 -7.57
C LYS A 172 -38.20 17.28 -6.38
N GLU A 173 -38.50 16.75 -5.20
CA GLU A 173 -37.62 16.89 -4.02
C GLU A 173 -36.28 16.17 -4.17
N ARG A 174 -36.24 15.06 -4.91
CA ARG A 174 -35.03 14.28 -5.17
C ARG A 174 -34.16 14.87 -6.28
N GLY A 175 -34.59 15.95 -6.94
CA GLY A 175 -33.91 16.53 -8.10
C GLY A 175 -33.87 15.59 -9.31
N GLN A 176 -34.90 14.74 -9.45
CA GLN A 176 -35.04 13.76 -10.53
C GLN A 176 -36.15 14.13 -11.51
#